data_AF-A0A1I7SYB7-F1
#
_entry.id   AF-A0A1I7SYB7-F1
#
_cell.length_a   1.000
_cell.length_b   1.000
_cell.length_c   1.000
_cell.angle_alpha   90.00
_cell.angle_beta   90.00
_cell.angle_gamma   90.00
#
_symmetry.space_group_name_H-M   'P 1'
#
loop_
_entity.id
_entity.type
_entity.pdbx_description
1 polymer ?
#
loop_
_entity_poly.entity_id
_entity_poly.type
_entity_poly.pdbx_seq_one_letter_code
_entity_poly.pdbx_strand_id
1 'polypeptide(L)'
;MQLWNILMVTGEFLMFRIPYTSVFTRYCASEDPQILLKLIVFFFHWGMYTSQLFTVSFCALRVFILFSSKNIGESMIPHILSGIFIFIGFITSLPHLLSIGFCFQMYTPYPFGSIMVISEFHYYNSEALGFFNFLFTAVTTFSIIGLNVAMLLKIRASKNATSSIKHSKVERTLTGTVLVLLIPQTTNLVVGAAEMIRVDFFSYLLFIGSIAIDTRVHLVTTYFYFSHPVFQKEAATATVSVSQKSSAHKNSNVIVII
;
A
#
# COMPACT_ATOMS: atom_id res chain seq x y z
N MET A 1 -4.27 -7.68 6.91
CA MET A 1 -3.85 -6.73 5.84
C MET A 1 -3.15 -5.48 6.41
N GLN A 2 -3.80 -4.67 7.25
CA GLN A 2 -3.20 -3.42 7.76
C GLN A 2 -1.90 -3.64 8.53
N LEU A 3 -1.89 -4.60 9.47
CA LEU A 3 -0.68 -4.99 10.22
C LEU A 3 0.50 -5.31 9.29
N TRP A 4 0.28 -6.12 8.26
CA TRP A 4 1.31 -6.51 7.30
C TRP A 4 1.78 -5.37 6.41
N ASN A 5 0.88 -4.42 6.06
CA ASN A 5 1.28 -3.21 5.35
C ASN A 5 2.15 -2.31 6.24
N ILE A 6 1.83 -2.18 7.53
CA ILE A 6 2.67 -1.45 8.49
C ILE A 6 4.01 -2.14 8.65
N LEU A 7 4.01 -3.48 8.78
CA LEU A 7 5.23 -4.28 8.87
C LEU A 7 6.16 -4.07 7.68
N MET A 8 5.60 -4.08 6.46
CA MET A 8 6.30 -3.81 5.21
C MET A 8 6.93 -2.41 5.22
N VAL A 9 6.17 -1.37 5.59
CA VAL A 9 6.67 0.01 5.67
C VAL A 9 7.78 0.11 6.72
N THR A 10 7.60 -0.47 7.90
CA THR A 10 8.64 -0.51 8.95
C THR A 10 9.92 -1.20 8.43
N GLY A 11 9.78 -2.32 7.70
CA GLY A 11 10.91 -2.99 7.07
C GLY A 11 11.62 -2.11 6.04
N GLU A 12 10.89 -1.35 5.23
CA GLU A 12 11.45 -0.40 4.26
C GLU A 12 12.23 0.72 4.96
N PHE A 13 11.71 1.23 6.08
CA PHE A 13 12.42 2.22 6.90
C PHE A 13 13.74 1.66 7.45
N LEU A 14 13.73 0.42 7.94
CA LEU A 14 14.91 -0.24 8.51
C LEU A 14 15.96 -0.61 7.44
N MET A 15 15.53 -1.08 6.28
CA MET A 15 16.44 -1.58 5.22
C MET A 15 17.00 -0.46 4.33
N PHE A 16 16.22 0.59 4.07
CA PHE A 16 16.58 1.65 3.13
C PHE A 16 16.73 3.01 3.80
N ARG A 17 15.67 3.54 4.43
CA ARG A 17 15.66 4.95 4.86
C ARG A 17 16.67 5.29 5.95
N ILE A 18 16.75 4.47 7.00
CA ILE A 18 17.70 4.73 8.09
C ILE A 18 19.15 4.55 7.59
N PRO A 19 19.48 3.46 6.86
CA PRO A 19 20.80 3.31 6.22
C PRO A 19 21.21 4.47 5.28
N TYR A 20 20.26 5.12 4.59
CA TYR A 20 20.54 6.29 3.75
C TYR A 20 21.00 7.53 4.52
N THR A 21 20.67 7.63 5.82
CA THR A 21 21.11 8.76 6.67
C THR A 21 22.55 8.63 7.18
N SER A 22 23.30 7.61 6.73
CA SER A 22 24.66 7.27 7.17
C SER A 22 24.82 6.81 8.64
N VAL A 23 23.71 6.75 9.41
CA VAL A 23 23.72 6.32 10.81
C VAL A 23 24.22 4.88 10.97
N PHE A 24 23.87 3.99 10.04
CA PHE A 24 24.30 2.58 10.08
C PHE A 24 25.70 2.34 9.50
N THR A 25 26.33 3.34 8.89
CA THR A 25 27.61 3.18 8.18
C THR A 25 28.73 2.78 9.13
N ARG A 26 28.75 3.36 10.34
CA ARG A 26 29.69 2.97 11.40
C ARG A 26 29.45 1.54 11.89
N TYR A 27 28.19 1.09 11.94
CA TYR A 27 27.84 -0.27 12.34
C TYR A 27 28.25 -1.30 11.28
N CYS A 28 28.02 -1.00 10.00
CA CYS A 28 28.49 -1.83 8.89
C CYS A 28 30.02 -1.91 8.77
N ALA A 29 30.75 -0.91 9.28
CA ALA A 29 32.21 -0.89 9.32
C ALA A 29 32.81 -1.62 10.55
N SER A 30 31.98 -2.13 11.45
CA SER A 30 32.41 -2.91 12.62
C SER A 30 32.62 -4.39 12.27
N GLU A 31 33.37 -5.13 13.09
CA GLU A 31 33.84 -6.49 12.75
C GLU A 31 32.76 -7.58 12.59
N ASP A 32 31.52 -7.42 13.12
CA ASP A 32 30.47 -8.43 12.92
C ASP A 32 29.02 -7.89 13.04
N PRO A 33 28.49 -7.22 12.00
CA PRO A 33 27.13 -6.71 12.03
C PRO A 33 26.09 -7.74 11.57
N GLN A 34 26.51 -8.98 11.24
CA GLN A 34 25.79 -9.91 10.37
C GLN A 34 24.37 -10.27 10.84
N ILE A 35 24.16 -10.52 12.13
CA ILE A 35 22.86 -10.97 12.67
C ILE A 35 21.78 -9.91 12.43
N LEU A 36 22.10 -8.65 12.70
CA LEU A 36 21.16 -7.54 12.55
C LEU A 36 20.81 -7.31 11.07
N LEU A 37 21.81 -7.35 10.17
CA LEU A 37 21.59 -7.16 8.73
C LEU A 37 20.69 -8.25 8.15
N LYS A 38 20.97 -9.52 8.49
CA LYS A 38 20.17 -10.69 8.06
C LYS A 38 18.71 -10.54 8.48
N LEU A 39 18.49 -10.16 9.74
CA LEU A 39 17.14 -9.94 10.26
C LEU A 39 16.41 -8.79 9.55
N ILE A 40 17.09 -7.67 9.29
CA ILE A 40 16.50 -6.52 8.59
C ILE A 40 16.04 -6.91 7.18
N VAL A 41 16.91 -7.58 6.40
CA VAL A 41 16.59 -7.97 5.01
C VAL A 41 15.48 -9.02 4.98
N PHE A 42 15.53 -10.01 5.87
CA PHE A 42 14.49 -11.02 6.02
C PHE A 42 13.14 -10.39 6.36
N PHE A 43 13.11 -9.50 7.36
CA PHE A 43 11.90 -8.86 7.83
C PHE A 43 11.24 -8.00 6.73
N PHE A 44 12.04 -7.28 5.94
CA PHE A 44 11.53 -6.52 4.80
C PHE A 44 10.89 -7.43 3.73
N HIS A 45 11.60 -8.46 3.27
CA HIS A 45 11.08 -9.35 2.22
C HIS A 45 9.86 -10.15 2.71
N TRP A 46 9.87 -10.61 3.96
CA TRP A 46 8.71 -11.25 4.58
C TRP A 46 7.50 -10.31 4.61
N GLY A 47 7.70 -9.08 5.09
CA GLY A 47 6.68 -8.05 5.10
C GLY A 47 6.12 -7.75 3.70
N MET A 48 6.99 -7.60 2.70
CA MET A 48 6.62 -7.38 1.30
C MET A 48 5.72 -8.49 0.75
N TYR A 49 6.20 -9.73 0.72
CA TYR A 49 5.45 -10.84 0.10
C TYR A 49 4.14 -11.10 0.82
N THR A 50 4.16 -11.12 2.16
CA THR A 50 2.97 -11.38 2.95
C THR A 50 1.94 -10.24 2.82
N SER A 51 2.37 -8.97 2.79
CA SER A 51 1.48 -7.82 2.58
C SER A 51 0.76 -7.87 1.22
N GLN A 52 1.46 -8.23 0.15
CA GLN A 52 0.87 -8.38 -1.18
C GLN A 52 -0.18 -9.50 -1.21
N LEU A 53 0.14 -10.69 -0.67
CA LEU A 53 -0.81 -11.82 -0.62
C LEU A 53 -2.08 -11.49 0.18
N PHE A 54 -1.93 -10.82 1.34
CA PHE A 54 -3.08 -10.38 2.14
C PHE A 54 -3.94 -9.33 1.44
N THR A 55 -3.35 -8.52 0.56
CA THR A 55 -4.09 -7.53 -0.23
C THR A 55 -4.93 -8.21 -1.31
N VAL A 56 -4.38 -9.25 -1.97
CA VAL A 56 -5.13 -10.09 -2.91
C VAL A 56 -6.27 -10.81 -2.20
N SER A 57 -6.03 -11.42 -1.04
CA SER A 57 -7.10 -12.13 -0.30
C SER A 57 -8.20 -11.19 0.17
N PHE A 58 -7.87 -9.98 0.60
CA PHE A 58 -8.87 -8.97 0.93
C PHE A 58 -9.74 -8.61 -0.27
N CYS A 59 -9.13 -8.43 -1.45
CA CYS A 59 -9.88 -8.20 -2.69
C CYS A 59 -10.75 -9.40 -3.07
N ALA A 60 -10.24 -10.62 -2.93
CA ALA A 60 -10.96 -11.85 -3.22
C ALA A 60 -12.14 -12.05 -2.27
N LEU A 61 -11.98 -11.79 -0.97
CA LEU A 61 -13.05 -11.87 0.04
C LEU A 61 -14.19 -10.91 -0.31
N ARG A 62 -13.86 -9.70 -0.75
CA ARG A 62 -14.86 -8.70 -1.16
C ARG A 62 -15.68 -9.15 -2.36
N VAL A 63 -15.05 -9.78 -3.34
CA VAL A 63 -15.72 -10.39 -4.48
C VAL A 63 -16.56 -11.58 -4.01
N PHE A 64 -16.00 -12.46 -3.18
CA PHE A 64 -16.69 -13.63 -2.64
C PHE A 64 -17.99 -13.26 -1.92
N ILE A 65 -17.97 -12.25 -1.04
CA ILE A 65 -19.17 -11.74 -0.34
C ILE A 65 -20.22 -11.22 -1.33
N LEU A 66 -19.80 -10.54 -2.40
CA LEU A 66 -20.73 -10.01 -3.41
C LEU A 66 -21.34 -11.12 -4.28
N PHE A 67 -20.62 -12.22 -4.50
CA PHE A 67 -21.10 -13.34 -5.31
C PHE A 67 -21.91 -14.35 -4.50
N SER A 68 -21.54 -14.59 -3.24
CA SER A 68 -22.14 -15.58 -2.36
C SER A 68 -23.26 -14.96 -1.51
N SER A 69 -24.36 -14.56 -2.16
CA SER A 69 -25.59 -14.11 -1.48
C SER A 69 -26.38 -15.26 -0.85
N LYS A 70 -25.96 -16.52 -1.03
CA LYS A 70 -26.64 -17.70 -0.49
C LYS A 70 -25.60 -18.71 -0.02
N ASN A 71 -25.54 -18.86 1.30
CA ASN A 71 -25.03 -20.01 2.07
C ASN A 71 -23.74 -20.66 1.55
N ILE A 72 -22.61 -20.49 2.24
CA ILE A 72 -21.62 -21.56 2.50
C ILE A 72 -20.66 -21.09 3.62
N GLY A 73 -20.71 -21.76 4.78
CA GLY A 73 -19.56 -22.06 5.66
C GLY A 73 -18.67 -20.90 6.11
N GLU A 74 -19.23 -19.90 6.77
CA GLU A 74 -18.51 -18.72 7.25
C GLU A 74 -17.79 -18.96 8.60
N SER A 75 -16.47 -19.06 8.59
CA SER A 75 -15.55 -18.52 9.63
C SER A 75 -14.14 -19.10 9.52
N MET A 76 -13.98 -20.36 9.09
CA MET A 76 -12.68 -21.04 9.17
C MET A 76 -11.79 -20.87 7.93
N ILE A 77 -12.39 -20.78 6.73
CA ILE A 77 -11.66 -20.63 5.45
C ILE A 77 -10.72 -19.40 5.43
N PRO A 78 -11.14 -18.18 5.80
CA PRO A 78 -10.24 -17.01 5.76
C PRO A 78 -9.10 -17.11 6.78
N HIS A 79 -9.31 -17.77 7.93
CA HIS A 79 -8.27 -17.98 8.93
C HIS A 79 -7.20 -18.97 8.48
N ILE A 80 -7.62 -20.09 7.87
CA ILE A 80 -6.70 -21.09 7.32
C ILE A 80 -5.88 -20.47 6.17
N LEU A 81 -6.55 -19.75 5.27
CA LEU A 81 -5.89 -19.09 4.14
C LEU A 81 -4.87 -18.04 4.61
N SER A 82 -5.19 -17.29 5.66
CA SER A 82 -4.26 -16.35 6.31
C SER A 82 -3.00 -17.06 6.83
N GLY A 83 -3.14 -18.22 7.48
CA GLY A 83 -1.99 -19.00 7.95
C GLY A 83 -1.09 -19.47 6.81
N ILE A 84 -1.69 -19.95 5.71
CA ILE A 84 -0.97 -20.38 4.52
C ILE A 84 -0.15 -19.23 3.91
N PHE A 85 -0.72 -18.02 3.80
CA PHE A 85 0.02 -16.87 3.24
C PHE A 85 1.18 -16.40 4.11
N ILE A 86 1.05 -16.49 5.43
CA ILE A 86 2.17 -16.21 6.35
C ILE A 86 3.28 -17.23 6.13
N PHE A 87 2.93 -18.51 6.03
CA PHE A 87 3.88 -19.60 5.80
C PHE A 87 4.59 -19.47 4.45
N ILE A 88 3.86 -19.17 3.37
CA ILE A 88 4.43 -18.90 2.04
C ILE A 88 5.38 -17.71 2.10
N GLY A 89 4.99 -16.61 2.73
CA GLY A 89 5.84 -15.42 2.91
C GLY A 89 7.12 -15.73 3.71
N PHE A 90 7.02 -16.57 4.73
CA PHE A 90 8.16 -17.01 5.52
C PHE A 90 9.12 -17.87 4.69
N ILE A 91 8.63 -18.88 3.97
CA ILE A 91 9.47 -19.74 3.12
C ILE A 91 10.17 -18.94 2.03
N THR A 92 9.44 -18.03 1.37
CA THR A 92 10.00 -17.20 0.28
C THR A 92 11.06 -16.21 0.77
N SER A 93 10.96 -15.75 2.02
CA SER A 93 11.96 -14.86 2.63
C SER A 93 13.10 -15.60 3.34
N LEU A 94 12.95 -16.89 3.65
CA LEU A 94 13.95 -17.71 4.34
C LEU A 94 15.36 -17.69 3.70
N PRO A 95 15.54 -17.69 2.37
CA PRO A 95 16.86 -17.59 1.75
C PRO A 95 17.65 -16.34 2.19
N HIS A 96 16.95 -15.23 2.48
CA HIS A 96 17.58 -14.00 2.95
C HIS A 96 18.06 -14.09 4.40
N LEU A 97 17.43 -14.92 5.23
CA LEU A 97 17.83 -15.13 6.63
C LEU A 97 19.06 -16.03 6.75
N LEU A 98 19.16 -17.04 5.86
CA LEU A 98 20.26 -18.01 5.85
C LEU A 98 21.53 -17.45 5.20
N SER A 99 21.40 -16.43 4.36
CA SER A 99 22.49 -15.77 3.64
C SER A 99 23.18 -14.69 4.47
N ILE A 100 24.44 -14.35 4.16
CA ILE A 100 25.16 -13.24 4.82
C ILE A 100 24.58 -11.90 4.39
N GLY A 101 24.48 -10.95 5.32
CA GLY A 101 24.08 -9.57 5.04
C GLY A 101 25.30 -8.69 4.74
N PHE A 102 25.22 -7.89 3.70
CA PHE A 102 26.25 -6.94 3.26
C PHE A 102 25.68 -5.52 3.20
N CYS A 103 26.55 -4.52 3.35
CA CYS A 103 26.20 -3.12 3.16
C CYS A 103 26.81 -2.64 1.85
N PHE A 104 25.98 -2.12 0.96
CA PHE A 104 26.39 -1.58 -0.33
C PHE A 104 26.27 -0.06 -0.32
N GLN A 105 27.27 0.66 -0.83
CA GLN A 105 27.25 2.12 -0.88
C GLN A 105 26.37 2.61 -2.03
N MET A 106 25.44 3.52 -1.73
CA MET A 106 24.57 4.13 -2.74
C MET A 106 25.30 5.26 -3.48
N TYR A 107 25.06 5.35 -4.79
CA TYR A 107 25.51 6.45 -5.65
C TYR A 107 24.48 7.60 -5.67
N THR A 108 24.78 8.69 -6.38
CA THR A 108 23.90 9.87 -6.52
C THR A 108 22.44 9.46 -6.82
N PRO A 109 21.42 10.04 -6.15
CA PRO A 109 21.40 11.34 -5.47
C PRO A 109 21.70 11.32 -3.96
N TYR A 110 22.08 10.19 -3.39
CA TYR A 110 22.28 10.07 -1.94
C TYR A 110 23.62 10.69 -1.48
N PRO A 111 23.68 11.27 -0.25
CA PRO A 111 24.90 11.87 0.28
C PRO A 111 25.98 10.81 0.55
N PHE A 112 27.25 11.22 0.52
CA PHE A 112 28.37 10.31 0.81
C PHE A 112 28.21 9.64 2.17
N GLY A 113 28.42 8.32 2.21
CA GLY A 113 28.20 7.49 3.40
C GLY A 113 26.80 6.89 3.50
N SER A 114 25.88 7.17 2.57
CA SER A 114 24.61 6.44 2.47
C SER A 114 24.85 5.00 2.03
N ILE A 115 24.28 4.06 2.78
CA ILE A 115 24.41 2.63 2.52
C ILE A 115 23.03 1.99 2.37
N MET A 116 22.98 0.85 1.70
CA MET A 116 21.83 -0.04 1.62
C MET A 116 22.23 -1.40 2.15
N VAL A 117 21.34 -2.03 2.91
CA VAL A 117 21.56 -3.39 3.39
C VAL A 117 20.99 -4.37 2.37
N ILE A 118 21.80 -5.33 1.92
CA ILE A 118 21.41 -6.37 0.95
C ILE A 118 21.93 -7.73 1.43
N SER A 119 21.29 -8.84 1.02
CA SER A 119 21.83 -10.18 1.30
C SER A 119 22.74 -10.66 0.17
N GLU A 120 23.73 -11.48 0.51
CA GLU A 120 24.65 -12.12 -0.44
C GLU A 120 23.90 -12.91 -1.52
N PHE A 121 22.85 -13.60 -1.10
CA PHE A 121 21.98 -14.37 -1.98
C PHE A 121 21.35 -13.48 -3.05
N HIS A 122 20.96 -12.26 -2.68
CA HIS A 122 20.39 -11.27 -3.60
C HIS A 122 21.46 -10.73 -4.53
N TYR A 123 22.68 -10.48 -4.04
CA TYR A 123 23.79 -10.02 -4.87
C TYR A 123 24.17 -11.03 -5.97
N TYR A 124 24.41 -12.30 -5.60
CA TYR A 124 24.82 -13.33 -6.56
C TYR A 124 23.69 -13.81 -7.48
N ASN A 125 22.44 -13.85 -7.00
CA ASN A 125 21.29 -14.31 -7.78
C ASN A 125 20.37 -13.15 -8.18
N SER A 126 20.93 -11.94 -8.36
CA SER A 126 20.17 -10.71 -8.61
C SER A 126 19.24 -10.81 -9.82
N GLU A 127 19.64 -11.50 -10.90
CA GLU A 127 18.78 -11.69 -12.07
C GLU A 127 17.58 -12.59 -11.78
N ALA A 128 17.82 -13.77 -11.20
CA ALA A 128 16.77 -14.73 -10.91
C ALA A 128 15.80 -14.21 -9.84
N LEU A 129 16.35 -13.56 -8.80
CA LEU A 129 15.56 -12.98 -7.72
C LEU A 129 14.81 -11.72 -8.18
N GLY A 130 15.43 -10.86 -8.97
CA GLY A 130 14.77 -9.70 -9.58
C GLY A 130 13.62 -10.12 -10.48
N PHE A 131 13.82 -11.16 -11.31
CA PHE A 131 12.75 -11.76 -12.12
C PHE A 131 11.63 -12.35 -11.24
N PHE A 132 11.98 -13.07 -10.17
CA PHE A 132 10.99 -13.60 -9.22
C PHE A 132 10.18 -12.49 -8.55
N ASN A 133 10.83 -11.45 -8.04
CA ASN A 133 10.20 -10.28 -7.41
C ASN A 133 9.26 -9.56 -8.37
N PHE A 134 9.71 -9.35 -9.61
CA PHE A 134 8.90 -8.76 -10.67
C PHE A 134 7.70 -9.63 -11.00
N LEU A 135 7.89 -10.92 -11.27
CA LEU A 135 6.82 -11.85 -11.63
C LEU A 135 5.78 -11.96 -10.50
N PHE A 136 6.25 -12.11 -9.27
CA PHE A 136 5.38 -12.19 -8.09
C PHE A 136 4.55 -10.91 -7.95
N THR A 137 5.18 -9.73 -8.01
CA THR A 137 4.50 -8.44 -7.88
C THR A 137 3.57 -8.16 -9.06
N ALA A 138 3.91 -8.60 -10.27
CA ALA A 138 3.05 -8.50 -11.44
C ALA A 138 1.80 -9.37 -11.29
N VAL A 139 1.96 -10.64 -10.93
CA VAL A 139 0.85 -11.58 -10.73
C VAL A 139 -0.11 -11.10 -9.65
N THR A 140 0.41 -10.62 -8.52
CA THR A 140 -0.43 -10.07 -7.43
C THR A 140 -1.15 -8.80 -7.88
N THR A 141 -0.47 -7.89 -8.58
CA THR A 141 -1.06 -6.64 -9.10
C THR A 141 -2.16 -6.91 -10.12
N PHE A 142 -1.92 -7.76 -11.12
CA PHE A 142 -2.94 -8.12 -12.10
C PHE A 142 -4.12 -8.85 -11.47
N SER A 143 -3.87 -9.71 -10.48
CA SER A 143 -4.94 -10.37 -9.71
C SER A 143 -5.80 -9.36 -8.97
N ILE A 144 -5.20 -8.35 -8.33
CA ILE A 144 -5.93 -7.26 -7.66
C ILE A 144 -6.77 -6.49 -8.67
N ILE A 145 -6.20 -6.10 -9.81
CA ILE A 145 -6.93 -5.36 -10.86
C ILE A 145 -8.11 -6.21 -11.37
N GLY A 146 -7.87 -7.47 -11.70
CA GLY A 146 -8.89 -8.40 -12.20
C GLY A 146 -10.04 -8.60 -11.21
N LEU A 147 -9.72 -8.83 -9.93
CA LEU A 147 -10.73 -8.97 -8.87
C LEU A 147 -11.56 -7.68 -8.68
N ASN A 148 -10.91 -6.52 -8.74
CA ASN A 148 -11.62 -5.24 -8.64
C ASN A 148 -12.50 -4.96 -9.88
N VAL A 149 -12.05 -5.30 -11.08
CA VAL A 149 -12.86 -5.21 -12.30
C VAL A 149 -14.05 -6.17 -12.23
N ALA A 150 -13.85 -7.42 -11.80
CA ALA A 150 -14.92 -8.39 -11.63
C ALA A 150 -16.00 -7.89 -10.64
N MET A 151 -15.57 -7.25 -9.54
CA MET A 151 -16.49 -6.63 -8.59
C MET A 151 -17.32 -5.51 -9.24
N LEU A 152 -16.69 -4.62 -10.01
CA LEU A 152 -17.36 -3.52 -10.71
C LEU A 152 -18.35 -4.03 -11.77
N LEU A 153 -17.96 -5.05 -12.54
CA LEU A 153 -18.82 -5.67 -13.54
C LEU A 153 -20.08 -6.28 -12.91
N LYS A 154 -19.95 -6.98 -11.79
CA LYS A 154 -21.13 -7.55 -11.10
C LYS A 154 -22.06 -6.48 -10.55
N ILE A 155 -21.54 -5.38 -10.00
CA ILE A 155 -22.36 -4.25 -9.53
C ILE A 155 -23.12 -3.61 -10.70
N ARG A 156 -22.47 -3.44 -11.85
CA ARG A 156 -23.11 -2.91 -13.07
C ARG A 156 -24.17 -3.86 -13.62
N ALA A 157 -23.89 -5.16 -13.65
CA ALA A 157 -24.87 -6.18 -14.06
C ALA A 157 -26.11 -6.18 -13.15
N SER A 158 -25.92 -5.99 -11.84
CA SER A 158 -27.02 -5.87 -10.88
C SER A 158 -27.82 -4.56 -11.03
N LYS A 159 -27.21 -3.48 -11.51
CA LYS A 159 -27.90 -2.18 -11.76
C LYS A 159 -28.90 -2.23 -12.91
N ASN A 160 -28.65 -3.04 -13.94
CA ASN A 160 -29.58 -3.23 -15.05
C ASN A 160 -30.92 -3.86 -14.61
N ALA A 161 -30.97 -4.44 -13.39
CA ALA A 161 -32.15 -5.08 -12.84
C ALA A 161 -32.96 -4.22 -11.85
N THR A 162 -32.42 -3.13 -11.28
CA THR A 162 -33.19 -2.26 -10.37
C THR A 162 -32.51 -0.91 -10.11
N SER A 163 -33.19 0.18 -10.44
CA SER A 163 -32.78 1.56 -10.16
C SER A 163 -32.77 1.86 -8.65
N SER A 164 -31.65 2.29 -8.08
CA SER A 164 -31.66 3.03 -6.81
C SER A 164 -30.35 3.76 -6.52
N ILE A 165 -30.49 5.04 -6.18
CA ILE A 165 -29.49 6.03 -5.77
C ILE A 165 -28.53 5.51 -4.65
N LYS A 166 -28.92 4.48 -3.88
CA LYS A 166 -28.06 3.81 -2.88
C LYS A 166 -26.85 3.09 -3.52
N HIS A 167 -26.99 2.53 -4.73
CA HIS A 167 -25.89 1.85 -5.42
C HIS A 167 -24.77 2.80 -5.89
N SER A 168 -25.09 4.08 -6.16
CA SER A 168 -24.11 5.09 -6.58
C SER A 168 -23.12 5.46 -5.46
N LYS A 169 -23.59 5.53 -4.21
CA LYS A 169 -22.75 5.87 -3.05
C LYS A 169 -21.80 4.73 -2.69
N VAL A 170 -22.27 3.48 -2.79
CA VAL A 170 -21.46 2.26 -2.61
C VAL A 170 -20.38 2.14 -3.71
N GLU A 171 -20.70 2.49 -4.95
CA GLU A 171 -19.75 2.50 -6.08
C GLU A 171 -18.65 3.54 -5.89
N ARG A 172 -18.97 4.76 -5.42
CA ARG A 172 -17.96 5.81 -5.16
C ARG A 172 -16.96 5.41 -4.07
N THR A 173 -17.45 4.82 -2.97
CA THR A 173 -16.58 4.30 -1.91
C THR A 173 -15.73 3.12 -2.38
N LEU A 174 -16.27 2.28 -3.27
CA LEU A 174 -15.56 1.17 -3.90
C LEU A 174 -14.44 1.66 -4.82
N THR A 175 -14.71 2.57 -5.74
CA THR A 175 -13.70 3.11 -6.67
C THR A 175 -12.53 3.76 -5.94
N GLY A 176 -12.78 4.51 -4.85
CA GLY A 176 -11.66 5.10 -4.10
C GLY A 176 -10.84 4.09 -3.30
N THR A 177 -11.44 2.98 -2.84
CA THR A 177 -10.63 1.88 -2.28
C THR A 177 -9.75 1.19 -3.34
N VAL A 178 -10.22 1.08 -4.59
CA VAL A 178 -9.40 0.55 -5.71
C VAL A 178 -8.19 1.46 -5.97
N LEU A 179 -8.42 2.78 -6.04
CA LEU A 179 -7.36 3.76 -6.29
C LEU A 179 -6.30 3.75 -5.18
N VAL A 180 -6.73 3.72 -3.91
CA VAL A 180 -5.85 3.68 -2.73
C VAL A 180 -5.00 2.40 -2.67
N LEU A 181 -5.56 1.26 -3.11
CA LEU A 181 -4.85 -0.01 -3.11
C LEU A 181 -3.90 -0.15 -4.31
N LEU A 182 -4.17 0.51 -5.43
CA LEU A 182 -3.35 0.43 -6.66
C LEU A 182 -2.01 1.17 -6.54
N ILE A 183 -1.99 2.36 -5.94
CA ILE A 183 -0.79 3.23 -5.84
C ILE A 183 0.48 2.52 -5.30
N PRO A 184 0.44 1.82 -4.14
CA PRO A 184 1.62 1.10 -3.63
C PRO A 184 2.01 -0.08 -4.54
N GLN A 185 1.03 -0.76 -5.15
CA GLN A 185 1.29 -1.93 -5.98
C GLN A 185 1.95 -1.52 -7.30
N THR A 186 1.51 -0.41 -7.91
CA THR A 186 2.16 0.17 -9.10
C THR A 186 3.59 0.61 -8.79
N THR A 187 3.84 1.17 -7.61
CA THR A 187 5.19 1.58 -7.20
C THR A 187 6.10 0.37 -7.06
N ASN A 188 5.65 -0.68 -6.37
CA ASN A 188 6.41 -1.92 -6.22
C ASN A 188 6.65 -2.63 -7.56
N LEU A 189 5.69 -2.58 -8.49
CA LEU A 189 5.84 -3.15 -9.83
C LEU A 189 6.91 -2.41 -10.64
N VAL A 190 6.94 -1.08 -10.57
CA VAL A 190 7.96 -0.25 -11.23
C VAL A 190 9.35 -0.54 -10.66
N VAL A 191 9.47 -0.64 -9.33
CA VAL A 191 10.74 -0.99 -8.66
C VAL A 191 11.21 -2.38 -9.08
N GLY A 192 10.34 -3.40 -9.09
CA GLY A 192 10.68 -4.74 -9.53
C GLY A 192 11.08 -4.81 -11.02
N ALA A 193 10.41 -4.04 -11.88
CA ALA A 193 10.78 -3.95 -13.30
C ALA A 193 12.15 -3.28 -13.50
N ALA A 194 12.44 -2.23 -12.71
CA ALA A 194 13.71 -1.52 -12.74
C ALA A 194 14.88 -2.38 -12.24
N GLU A 195 14.62 -3.20 -11.20
CA GLU A 195 15.57 -4.19 -10.70
C GLU A 195 15.91 -5.22 -11.78
N MET A 196 14.90 -5.72 -12.50
CA MET A 196 15.08 -6.69 -13.59
C MET A 196 15.91 -6.13 -14.77
N ILE A 197 15.70 -4.86 -15.14
CA ILE A 197 16.38 -4.23 -16.29
C ILE A 197 17.79 -3.72 -15.91
N ARG A 198 18.16 -3.76 -14.62
CA ARG A 198 19.44 -3.22 -14.10
C ARG A 198 19.67 -1.78 -14.56
N VAL A 199 18.66 -0.94 -14.36
CA VAL A 199 18.69 0.47 -14.80
C VAL A 199 19.78 1.23 -14.03
N ASP A 200 20.65 1.96 -14.73
CA ASP A 200 21.74 2.75 -14.12
C ASP A 200 21.24 3.79 -13.09
N PHE A 201 19.98 4.23 -13.23
CA PHE A 201 19.31 5.17 -12.33
C PHE A 201 18.47 4.49 -11.22
N PHE A 202 18.77 3.23 -10.88
CA PHE A 202 18.03 2.49 -9.84
C PHE A 202 17.92 3.26 -8.51
N SER A 203 18.99 3.95 -8.10
CA SER A 203 19.00 4.81 -6.89
C SER A 203 17.96 5.94 -6.94
N TYR A 204 17.72 6.54 -8.12
CA TYR A 204 16.67 7.54 -8.30
C TYR A 204 15.27 6.93 -8.26
N LEU A 205 15.10 5.73 -8.83
CA LEU A 205 13.82 5.02 -8.81
C LEU A 205 13.42 4.59 -7.39
N LEU A 206 14.38 4.17 -6.57
CA LEU A 206 14.16 3.90 -5.16
C LEU A 206 13.73 5.15 -4.40
N PHE A 207 14.36 6.30 -4.68
CA PHE A 207 14.00 7.57 -4.06
C PHE A 207 12.56 7.98 -4.40
N ILE A 208 12.19 7.93 -5.68
CA ILE A 208 10.82 8.23 -6.15
C ILE A 208 9.83 7.22 -5.55
N GLY A 209 10.21 5.94 -5.48
CA GLY A 209 9.41 4.87 -4.89
C GLY A 209 9.04 5.15 -3.43
N SER A 210 10.01 5.55 -2.61
CA SER A 210 9.76 5.93 -1.22
C SER A 210 8.83 7.14 -1.08
N ILE A 211 8.95 8.15 -1.96
CA ILE A 211 8.02 9.30 -1.98
C ILE A 211 6.59 8.86 -2.34
N ALA A 212 6.44 7.95 -3.30
CA ALA A 212 5.13 7.43 -3.70
C ALA A 212 4.44 6.66 -2.56
N ILE A 213 5.22 5.90 -1.78
CA ILE A 213 4.73 5.18 -0.61
C ILE A 213 4.28 6.14 0.50
N ASP A 214 5.00 7.24 0.73
CA ASP A 214 4.60 8.28 1.70
C ASP A 214 3.34 9.03 1.24
N THR A 215 3.30 9.40 -0.04
CA THR A 215 2.17 10.11 -0.65
C THR A 215 0.89 9.29 -0.52
N ARG A 216 0.97 7.97 -0.64
CA ARG A 216 -0.17 7.07 -0.41
C ARG A 216 -0.81 7.29 0.95
N VAL A 217 -0.03 7.32 2.04
CA VAL A 217 -0.58 7.45 3.41
C VAL A 217 -1.38 8.74 3.56
N HIS A 218 -0.90 9.83 2.95
CA HIS A 218 -1.55 11.13 2.94
C HIS A 218 -2.82 11.12 2.06
N LEU A 219 -2.77 10.47 0.89
CA LEU A 219 -3.93 10.29 0.03
C LEU A 219 -5.02 9.45 0.69
N VAL A 220 -4.67 8.38 1.42
CA VAL A 220 -5.63 7.51 2.11
C VAL A 220 -6.36 8.28 3.21
N THR A 221 -5.60 8.99 4.06
CA THR A 221 -6.15 9.75 5.19
C THR A 221 -7.06 10.88 4.69
N THR A 222 -6.62 11.61 3.67
CA THR A 222 -7.42 12.65 3.02
C THR A 222 -8.68 12.08 2.38
N TYR A 223 -8.57 10.97 1.64
CA TYR A 223 -9.71 10.30 1.03
C TYR A 223 -10.72 9.81 2.07
N PHE A 224 -10.25 9.22 3.17
CA PHE A 224 -11.09 8.76 4.27
C PHE A 224 -11.82 9.93 4.93
N TYR A 225 -11.11 11.03 5.21
CA TYR A 225 -11.70 12.24 5.78
C TYR A 225 -12.84 12.79 4.91
N PHE A 226 -12.63 12.90 3.60
CA PHE A 226 -13.66 13.42 2.68
C PHE A 226 -14.81 12.44 2.41
N SER A 227 -14.55 11.13 2.47
CA SER A 227 -15.55 10.10 2.14
C SER A 227 -16.41 9.68 3.33
N HIS A 228 -15.95 9.92 4.56
CA HIS A 228 -16.65 9.43 5.75
C HIS A 228 -17.87 10.32 6.08
N PRO A 229 -19.08 9.73 6.20
CA PRO A 229 -20.32 10.48 6.38
C PRO A 229 -20.43 11.25 7.70
N VAL A 230 -19.57 10.95 8.69
CA VAL A 230 -19.49 11.70 9.96
C VAL A 230 -18.95 13.12 9.74
N PHE A 231 -17.88 13.29 8.98
CA PHE A 231 -17.27 14.61 8.74
C PHE A 231 -18.07 15.46 7.73
N GLN A 232 -18.83 14.81 6.85
CA GLN A 232 -19.74 15.53 5.93
C GLN A 232 -20.91 16.19 6.66
N LYS A 233 -21.37 15.64 7.80
CA LYS A 233 -22.44 16.24 8.61
C LYS A 233 -21.97 17.51 9.30
N GLU A 234 -20.75 17.54 9.81
CA GLU A 234 -20.18 18.74 10.45
C GLU A 234 -19.95 19.88 9.44
N ALA A 235 -19.42 19.56 8.24
CA ALA A 235 -19.22 20.54 7.18
C ALA A 235 -20.53 21.15 6.63
N ALA A 236 -21.60 20.33 6.50
CA ALA A 236 -22.92 20.81 6.09
C ALA A 236 -23.58 21.70 7.15
N THR A 237 -23.36 21.40 8.44
CA THR A 237 -23.89 22.21 9.55
C THR A 237 -23.14 23.54 9.69
N ALA A 238 -21.84 23.56 9.39
CA ALA A 238 -21.03 24.77 9.35
C ALA A 238 -21.42 25.73 8.19
N THR A 239 -21.87 25.21 7.04
CA THR A 239 -22.31 26.06 5.91
C THR A 239 -23.70 26.66 6.13
N VAL A 240 -24.60 25.96 6.82
CA VAL A 240 -25.95 26.47 7.13
C VAL A 240 -25.91 27.61 8.16
N SER A 241 -25.02 27.54 9.15
CA SER A 241 -24.87 28.59 10.16
C SER A 241 -24.24 29.89 9.62
N VAL A 242 -23.41 29.82 8.58
CA VAL A 242 -22.85 31.01 7.90
C VAL A 242 -23.89 31.66 6.98
N SER A 243 -24.74 30.88 6.31
CA SER A 243 -25.79 31.41 5.44
C SER A 243 -26.92 32.12 6.22
N GLN A 244 -27.26 31.65 7.43
CA GLN A 244 -28.24 32.34 8.28
C GLN A 244 -27.75 33.69 8.84
N LYS A 245 -26.44 33.86 9.04
CA LYS A 245 -25.87 35.15 9.50
C LYS A 245 -25.83 36.23 8.41
N SER A 246 -25.83 35.84 7.13
CA SER A 246 -25.85 36.79 6.01
C SER A 246 -27.26 37.34 5.69
N SER A 247 -28.31 36.52 5.92
CA SER A 247 -29.70 36.92 5.66
C SER A 247 -30.32 37.79 6.76
N ALA A 248 -29.69 37.91 7.94
CA ALA A 248 -30.19 38.72 9.05
C ALA A 248 -29.76 40.20 9.00
N HIS A 249 -28.92 40.61 8.04
CA HIS A 249 -28.44 42.00 7.93
C HIS A 249 -29.05 42.80 6.77
N LYS A 250 -30.11 42.29 6.12
CA LYS A 250 -30.78 42.96 4.99
C LYS A 250 -32.22 43.39 5.28
N ASN A 251 -32.55 43.67 6.55
CA ASN A 251 -33.89 44.14 6.94
C ASN A 251 -33.84 45.25 8.00
N SER A 252 -33.07 46.30 7.74
CA SER A 252 -33.18 47.56 8.47
C SER A 252 -33.00 48.68 7.45
N ASN A 253 -34.11 49.18 6.93
CA ASN A 253 -34.31 50.54 6.40
C ASN A 253 -35.58 50.59 5.54
N VAL A 254 -36.76 50.66 6.17
CA VAL A 254 -37.85 51.50 5.66
C VAL A 254 -38.58 52.09 6.88
N ILE A 255 -38.54 53.41 6.92
CA ILE A 255 -39.02 54.31 7.95
C ILE A 255 -40.53 54.56 7.74
N VAL A 256 -41.21 54.69 8.87
CA VAL A 256 -42.49 55.36 9.18
C VAL A 256 -42.92 56.44 8.17
N ILE A 257 -44.24 56.60 7.95
CA ILE A 257 -45.02 57.87 8.08
C ILE A 257 -46.40 57.70 7.41
N ILE A 258 -47.42 57.80 8.29
CA ILE A 258 -48.86 58.14 8.13
C ILE A 258 -49.73 57.17 7.34
#